data_AF-A0A967TJK8-F1
#
_entry.id   AF-A0A967TJK8-F1
#
_cell.length_a   1.000
_cell.length_b   1.000
_cell.length_c   1.000
_cell.angle_alpha   90.00
_cell.angle_beta   90.00
_cell.angle_gamma   90.00
#
_symmetry.space_group_name_H-M   'P 1'
#
loop_
_entity.id
_entity.type
_entity.pdbx_description
1 polymer ?
#
loop_
_entity_poly.entity_id
_entity_poly.type
_entity_poly.pdbx_seq_one_letter_code
_entity_poly.pdbx_strand_id
1 'polypeptide(L)'
;MGSAEWYRRETWTPDDEAEFFERLDRARPRNRAQYLRIQALHLEETARPDLLETALGLLDLLLLEYPHELELAAALHQKARCCDALGRMGEAVGTFRDSLQAMRDVRHARTDAHADFALFAVRHGLDDLYDEAIAALDEFADDGSLPLSMYKQSAARAILLARTDRESEARIFARRALVEASRTTSGMRYHPGVGLVDDPDPQMEDELIRIARYEDG
;
A
#
# COMPACT_ATOMS: atom_id res chain seq x y z
N MET A 1 -27.11 -5.98 -11.66
CA MET A 1 -26.49 -4.82 -11.00
C MET A 1 -26.72 -4.99 -9.52
N GLY A 2 -25.77 -5.60 -8.81
CA GLY A 2 -25.89 -5.81 -7.36
C GLY A 2 -25.90 -4.45 -6.68
N SER A 3 -26.76 -4.28 -5.67
CA SER A 3 -26.73 -3.14 -4.75
C SER A 3 -25.27 -2.83 -4.43
N ALA A 4 -24.77 -1.64 -4.76
CA ALA A 4 -23.48 -1.21 -4.24
C ALA A 4 -23.51 -1.45 -2.72
N GLU A 5 -22.57 -2.26 -2.21
CA GLU A 5 -22.49 -2.52 -0.78
C GLU A 5 -22.32 -1.16 -0.10
N TRP A 6 -23.13 -0.87 0.93
CA TRP A 6 -23.25 0.46 1.53
C TRP A 6 -21.94 1.03 2.12
N TYR A 7 -20.91 0.19 2.23
CA TYR A 7 -19.55 0.49 2.71
C TYR A 7 -18.49 0.48 1.58
N ARG A 8 -18.89 0.69 0.31
CA ARG A 8 -18.00 0.77 -0.85
C ARG A 8 -18.28 1.99 -1.73
N ARG A 9 -18.58 3.14 -1.13
CA ARG A 9 -18.88 4.37 -1.88
C ARG A 9 -17.61 5.08 -2.31
N GLU A 10 -17.66 5.69 -3.50
CA GLU A 10 -16.63 6.58 -4.06
C GLU A 10 -17.01 8.07 -3.90
N THR A 11 -18.12 8.34 -3.18
CA THR A 11 -18.61 9.67 -2.80
C THR A 11 -18.83 9.71 -1.30
N TRP A 12 -18.77 10.92 -0.73
CA TRP A 12 -19.02 11.15 0.69
C TRP A 12 -19.82 12.43 0.94
N THR A 13 -21.06 12.43 0.48
CA THR A 13 -22.04 13.47 0.79
C THR A 13 -22.58 13.31 2.22
N PRO A 14 -23.24 14.33 2.80
CA PRO A 14 -23.88 14.19 4.11
C PRO A 14 -24.87 13.02 4.20
N ASP A 15 -25.58 12.70 3.12
CA ASP A 15 -26.48 11.55 3.06
C ASP A 15 -25.71 10.21 3.01
N ASP A 16 -24.58 10.17 2.30
CA ASP A 16 -23.69 9.01 2.29
C ASP A 16 -23.16 8.70 3.69
N GLU A 17 -22.68 9.75 4.38
CA GLU A 17 -22.16 9.67 5.74
C GLU A 17 -23.22 9.21 6.73
N ALA A 18 -24.40 9.84 6.71
CA ALA A 18 -25.50 9.51 7.60
C ALA A 18 -25.96 8.04 7.42
N GLU A 19 -26.15 7.60 6.17
CA GLU A 19 -26.55 6.22 5.91
C GLU A 19 -25.45 5.22 6.33
N PHE A 20 -24.18 5.55 6.07
CA PHE A 20 -23.06 4.70 6.45
C PHE A 20 -23.03 4.49 7.97
N PHE A 21 -23.09 5.56 8.77
CA PHE A 21 -23.03 5.45 10.22
C PHE A 21 -24.29 4.81 10.83
N GLU A 22 -25.47 5.06 10.25
CA GLU A 22 -26.71 4.37 10.67
C GLU A 22 -26.59 2.85 10.50
N ARG A 23 -26.00 2.40 9.39
CA ARG A 23 -25.78 0.97 9.13
C ARG A 23 -24.62 0.40 9.95
N LEU A 24 -23.56 1.17 10.17
CA LEU A 24 -22.43 0.78 11.01
C LEU A 24 -22.86 0.53 12.46
N ASP A 25 -23.74 1.37 13.00
CA ASP A 25 -24.27 1.20 14.35
C ASP A 25 -25.08 -0.10 14.48
N ARG A 26 -25.86 -0.45 13.46
CA ARG A 26 -26.61 -1.73 13.42
C ARG A 26 -25.73 -2.95 13.13
N ALA A 27 -24.53 -2.76 12.60
CA ALA A 27 -23.61 -3.84 12.28
C ALA A 27 -23.09 -4.53 13.54
N ARG A 28 -22.77 -5.82 13.40
CA ARG A 28 -22.12 -6.59 14.48
C ARG A 28 -20.79 -5.92 14.85
N PRO A 29 -20.47 -5.75 16.15
CA PRO A 29 -19.24 -5.08 16.58
C PRO A 29 -17.98 -5.61 15.89
N ARG A 30 -17.86 -6.93 15.76
CA ARG A 30 -16.72 -7.60 15.10
C ARG A 30 -16.51 -7.27 13.62
N ASN A 31 -17.50 -6.68 12.94
CA ASN A 31 -17.42 -6.31 11.53
C ASN A 31 -17.18 -4.82 11.32
N ARG A 32 -17.35 -3.98 12.35
CA ARG A 32 -17.33 -2.51 12.20
C ARG A 32 -15.98 -1.99 11.72
N ALA A 33 -14.89 -2.50 12.30
CA ALA A 33 -13.53 -2.17 11.87
C ALA A 33 -13.31 -2.46 10.38
N GLN A 34 -13.76 -3.63 9.92
CA GLN A 34 -13.64 -3.99 8.50
C GLN A 34 -14.46 -3.07 7.60
N TYR A 35 -15.69 -2.71 7.97
CA TYR A 35 -16.50 -1.79 7.15
C TYR A 35 -15.90 -0.39 7.07
N LEU A 36 -15.34 0.13 8.18
CA LEU A 36 -14.61 1.39 8.18
C LEU A 36 -13.41 1.35 7.22
N ARG A 37 -12.59 0.30 7.30
CA ARG A 37 -11.42 0.15 6.42
C ARG A 37 -11.81 0.02 4.96
N ILE A 38 -12.80 -0.82 4.64
CA ILE A 38 -13.23 -1.00 3.24
C ILE A 38 -13.79 0.31 2.68
N GLN A 39 -14.59 1.04 3.45
CA GLN A 39 -15.11 2.33 2.99
C GLN A 39 -13.98 3.36 2.79
N ALA A 40 -13.04 3.43 3.72
CA ALA A 40 -11.86 4.28 3.57
C ALA A 40 -11.07 3.93 2.30
N LEU A 41 -10.95 2.63 1.96
CA LEU A 41 -10.21 2.17 0.77
C LEU A 41 -10.83 2.71 -0.50
N HIS A 42 -12.15 2.64 -0.62
CA HIS A 42 -12.85 3.16 -1.80
C HIS A 42 -12.79 4.68 -1.91
N LEU A 43 -12.74 5.41 -0.79
CA LEU A 43 -12.53 6.86 -0.81
C LEU A 43 -11.10 7.22 -1.23
N GLU A 44 -10.11 6.49 -0.71
CA GLU A 44 -8.69 6.66 -1.05
C GLU A 44 -8.43 6.40 -2.54
N GLU A 45 -9.01 5.35 -3.12
CA GLU A 45 -8.86 4.99 -4.54
C GLU A 45 -9.32 6.11 -5.50
N THR A 46 -10.16 7.05 -5.03
CA THR A 46 -10.57 8.21 -5.84
C THR A 46 -9.48 9.26 -6.01
N ALA A 47 -8.43 9.22 -5.17
CA ALA A 47 -7.35 10.21 -5.10
C ALA A 47 -7.80 11.67 -4.94
N ARG A 48 -9.04 11.92 -4.50
CA ARG A 48 -9.55 13.28 -4.26
C ARG A 48 -9.16 13.76 -2.87
N PRO A 49 -8.53 14.95 -2.72
CA PRO A 49 -8.05 15.42 -1.41
C PRO A 49 -9.12 15.46 -0.31
N ASP A 50 -10.34 15.92 -0.61
CA ASP A 50 -11.47 15.96 0.33
C ASP A 50 -11.89 14.55 0.79
N LEU A 51 -11.82 13.56 -0.11
CA LEU A 51 -12.12 12.18 0.22
C LEU A 51 -10.97 11.48 0.95
N LEU A 52 -9.72 11.86 0.69
CA LEU A 52 -8.56 11.37 1.43
C LEU A 52 -8.62 11.81 2.90
N GLU A 53 -9.01 13.06 3.18
CA GLU A 53 -9.24 13.54 4.54
C GLU A 53 -10.35 12.76 5.24
N THR A 54 -11.41 12.45 4.49
CA THR A 54 -12.51 11.60 4.99
C THR A 54 -12.02 10.18 5.30
N ALA A 55 -11.23 9.58 4.40
CA ALA A 55 -10.64 8.26 4.60
C ALA A 55 -9.77 8.23 5.86
N LEU A 56 -8.94 9.26 6.08
CA LEU A 56 -8.18 9.41 7.32
C LEU A 56 -9.09 9.42 8.56
N GLY A 57 -10.18 10.20 8.54
CA GLY A 57 -11.14 10.24 9.65
C GLY A 57 -11.79 8.88 9.96
N LEU A 58 -12.13 8.09 8.93
CA LEU A 58 -12.66 6.74 9.11
C LEU A 58 -11.61 5.77 9.68
N LEU A 59 -10.35 5.89 9.26
CA LEU A 59 -9.24 5.09 9.77
C LEU A 59 -8.89 5.47 11.21
N ASP A 60 -8.91 6.75 11.55
CA ASP A 60 -8.73 7.21 12.94
C ASP A 60 -9.84 6.70 13.84
N LEU A 61 -11.09 6.75 13.38
CA LEU A 61 -12.22 6.19 14.11
C LEU A 61 -12.06 4.67 14.31
N LEU A 62 -11.61 3.94 13.30
CA LEU A 62 -11.31 2.51 13.42
C LEU A 62 -10.26 2.28 14.51
N LEU A 63 -9.13 2.98 14.44
CA LEU A 63 -7.99 2.79 15.35
C LEU A 63 -8.34 3.15 16.80
N LEU A 64 -9.20 4.16 17.00
CA LEU A 64 -9.58 4.64 18.31
C LEU A 64 -10.72 3.83 18.95
N GLU A 65 -11.81 3.61 18.21
CA GLU A 65 -13.08 3.10 18.77
C GLU A 65 -13.30 1.62 18.46
N TYR A 66 -12.65 1.09 17.42
CA TYR A 66 -12.83 -0.29 16.96
C TYR A 66 -11.50 -1.03 16.75
N PRO A 67 -10.56 -1.01 17.72
CA PRO A 67 -9.28 -1.67 17.55
C PRO A 67 -9.48 -3.16 17.29
N HIS A 68 -8.96 -3.62 16.16
CA HIS A 68 -9.08 -5.00 15.72
C HIS A 68 -7.74 -5.50 15.19
N GLU A 69 -7.16 -6.51 15.86
CA GLU A 69 -5.79 -6.98 15.61
C GLU A 69 -5.53 -7.33 14.14
N LEU A 70 -6.50 -7.96 13.46
CA LEU A 70 -6.35 -8.34 12.06
C LEU A 70 -6.50 -7.18 11.07
N GLU A 71 -7.13 -6.08 11.47
CA GLU A 71 -7.34 -4.92 10.61
C GLU A 71 -6.30 -3.81 10.89
N LEU A 72 -5.61 -3.87 12.04
CA LEU A 72 -4.69 -2.84 12.51
C LEU A 72 -3.58 -2.51 11.51
N ALA A 73 -2.80 -3.51 11.10
CA ALA A 73 -1.71 -3.32 10.13
C ALA A 73 -2.23 -2.75 8.80
N ALA A 74 -3.38 -3.25 8.31
CA ALA A 74 -3.96 -2.77 7.07
C ALA A 74 -4.49 -1.34 7.18
N ALA A 75 -5.13 -0.99 8.31
CA ALA A 75 -5.62 0.36 8.56
C ALA A 75 -4.48 1.38 8.68
N LEU A 76 -3.39 1.02 9.37
CA LEU A 76 -2.20 1.87 9.47
C LEU A 76 -1.50 2.02 8.11
N HIS A 77 -1.30 0.93 7.37
CA HIS A 77 -0.75 0.98 6.02
C HIS A 77 -1.56 1.94 5.14
N GLN A 78 -2.88 1.81 5.16
CA GLN A 78 -3.78 2.64 4.40
C GLN A 78 -3.73 4.12 4.83
N LYS A 79 -3.69 4.37 6.14
CA LYS A 79 -3.56 5.72 6.70
C LYS A 79 -2.25 6.37 6.24
N ALA A 80 -1.15 5.62 6.22
CA ALA A 80 0.14 6.12 5.74
C ALA A 80 0.09 6.55 4.26
N ARG A 81 -0.59 5.76 3.40
CA ARG A 81 -0.81 6.12 1.99
C ARG A 81 -1.67 7.37 1.82
N CYS A 82 -2.72 7.53 2.63
CA CYS A 82 -3.54 8.74 2.62
C CYS A 82 -2.73 9.97 3.06
N CYS A 83 -1.91 9.84 4.12
CA CYS A 83 -1.01 10.90 4.56
C CYS A 83 -0.01 11.28 3.46
N ASP A 84 0.59 10.31 2.77
CA ASP A 84 1.50 10.53 1.64
C ASP A 84 0.80 11.30 0.51
N ALA A 85 -0.38 10.84 0.07
CA ALA A 85 -1.16 11.47 -0.99
C ALA A 85 -1.59 12.91 -0.66
N LEU A 86 -1.74 13.24 0.63
CA LEU A 86 -2.04 14.59 1.13
C LEU A 86 -0.78 15.45 1.39
N GLY A 87 0.42 14.92 1.12
CA GLY A 87 1.69 15.62 1.36
C GLY A 87 2.10 15.70 2.84
N ARG A 88 1.46 14.92 3.71
CA ARG A 88 1.75 14.85 5.16
C ARG A 88 2.88 13.87 5.45
N MET A 89 4.05 14.14 4.89
CA MET A 89 5.20 13.22 4.88
C MET A 89 5.62 12.75 6.29
N GLY A 90 5.66 13.65 7.27
CA GLY A 90 6.05 13.30 8.64
C GLY A 90 5.07 12.32 9.30
N GLU A 91 3.76 12.50 9.07
CA GLU A 91 2.72 11.58 9.54
C GLU A 91 2.79 10.23 8.81
N ALA A 92 3.04 10.25 7.49
CA ALA A 92 3.20 9.04 6.70
C ALA A 92 4.34 8.16 7.23
N VAL A 93 5.52 8.73 7.53
CA VAL A 93 6.66 7.97 8.08
C VAL A 93 6.29 7.28 9.39
N GLY A 94 5.71 8.02 10.35
CA GLY A 94 5.30 7.45 11.63
C GLY A 94 4.28 6.33 11.44
N THR A 95 3.29 6.55 10.59
CA THR A 95 2.21 5.60 10.36
C THR A 95 2.69 4.34 9.61
N PHE A 96 3.65 4.46 8.67
CA PHE A 96 4.29 3.30 8.06
C PHE A 96 5.03 2.45 9.09
N ARG A 97 5.79 3.09 9.98
CA ARG A 97 6.49 2.38 11.08
C ARG A 97 5.52 1.66 12.00
N ASP A 98 4.41 2.30 12.35
CA ASP A 98 3.35 1.70 13.16
C ASP A 98 2.72 0.49 12.44
N SER A 99 2.49 0.60 11.13
CA SER A 99 2.00 -0.52 10.31
C SER A 99 2.98 -1.69 10.32
N LEU A 100 4.28 -1.43 10.13
CA LEU A 100 5.31 -2.46 10.16
C LEU A 100 5.39 -3.12 11.54
N GLN A 101 5.28 -2.35 12.61
CA GLN A 101 5.24 -2.89 13.97
C GLN A 101 4.01 -3.78 14.19
N ALA A 102 2.83 -3.37 13.74
CA ALA A 102 1.62 -4.19 13.81
C ALA A 102 1.76 -5.51 13.02
N MET A 103 2.48 -5.51 11.89
CA MET A 103 2.80 -6.74 11.15
C MET A 103 3.74 -7.68 11.92
N ARG A 104 4.65 -7.14 12.75
CA ARG A 104 5.53 -7.94 13.63
C ARG A 104 4.74 -8.58 14.76
N ASP A 105 3.84 -7.81 15.35
CA ASP A 105 3.04 -8.24 16.51
C ASP A 105 2.02 -9.31 16.11
N VAL A 106 1.48 -9.24 14.89
CA VAL A 106 0.47 -10.19 14.38
C VAL A 106 0.96 -10.85 13.09
N ARG A 107 1.53 -12.07 13.22
CA ARG A 107 2.10 -12.86 12.11
C ARG A 107 1.21 -12.95 10.85
N HIS A 108 -0.11 -12.99 11.04
CA HIS A 108 -1.09 -13.16 9.96
C HIS A 108 -1.58 -11.84 9.34
N ALA A 109 -1.27 -10.68 9.93
CA ALA A 109 -1.68 -9.37 9.45
C ALA A 109 -0.68 -8.85 8.40
N ARG A 110 -0.51 -9.57 7.29
CA ARG A 110 0.41 -9.21 6.21
C ARG A 110 -0.19 -8.14 5.29
N THR A 111 0.60 -7.14 4.96
CA THR A 111 0.27 -6.03 4.05
C THR A 111 1.50 -5.69 3.20
N ASP A 112 1.31 -4.85 2.17
CA ASP A 112 2.40 -4.32 1.34
C ASP A 112 3.09 -3.09 1.98
N ALA A 113 2.87 -2.82 3.27
CA ALA A 113 3.41 -1.64 3.95
C ALA A 113 4.94 -1.52 3.85
N HIS A 114 5.65 -2.64 3.88
CA HIS A 114 7.11 -2.69 3.72
C HIS A 114 7.56 -2.22 2.33
N ALA A 115 6.85 -2.64 1.27
CA ALA A 115 7.15 -2.22 -0.09
C ALA A 115 6.73 -0.76 -0.32
N ASP A 116 5.54 -0.36 0.14
CA ASP A 116 5.05 1.01 0.00
C ASP A 116 5.88 2.01 0.82
N PHE A 117 6.36 1.65 2.01
CA PHE A 117 7.28 2.47 2.80
C PHE A 117 8.62 2.70 2.07
N ALA A 118 9.15 1.64 1.45
CA ALA A 118 10.38 1.74 0.68
C ALA A 118 10.22 2.59 -0.59
N LEU A 119 9.10 2.44 -1.32
CA LEU A 119 8.77 3.29 -2.46
C LEU A 119 8.53 4.74 -2.04
N PHE A 120 7.89 4.97 -0.88
CA PHE A 120 7.71 6.29 -0.29
C PHE A 120 9.07 6.97 -0.03
N ALA A 121 10.00 6.27 0.63
CA ALA A 121 11.33 6.82 0.90
C ALA A 121 12.07 7.18 -0.40
N VAL A 122 12.01 6.31 -1.41
CA VAL A 122 12.62 6.53 -2.73
C VAL A 122 12.02 7.74 -3.45
N ARG A 123 10.69 7.83 -3.49
CA ARG A 123 9.95 8.90 -4.20
C ARG A 123 10.22 10.27 -3.62
N HIS A 124 10.37 10.34 -2.30
CA HIS A 124 10.60 11.59 -1.58
C HIS A 124 12.09 11.89 -1.33
N GLY A 125 13.00 11.02 -1.78
CA GLY A 125 14.45 11.22 -1.58
C GLY A 125 14.86 11.23 -0.11
N LEU A 126 14.23 10.40 0.72
CA LEU A 126 14.47 10.31 2.15
C LEU A 126 15.62 9.33 2.42
N ASP A 127 16.84 9.76 2.08
CA ASP A 127 18.04 8.93 2.14
C ASP A 127 18.32 8.38 3.55
N ASP A 128 17.92 9.11 4.60
CA ASP A 128 18.03 8.69 6.00
C ASP A 128 17.13 7.48 6.36
N LEU A 129 16.13 7.20 5.52
CA LEU A 129 15.22 6.07 5.69
C LEU A 129 15.60 4.84 4.85
N TYR A 130 16.62 4.92 3.99
CA TYR A 130 16.92 3.84 3.05
C TYR A 130 17.34 2.54 3.75
N ASP A 131 18.20 2.61 4.76
CA ASP A 131 18.61 1.42 5.51
C ASP A 131 17.41 0.77 6.23
N GLU A 132 16.52 1.58 6.79
CA GLU A 132 15.28 1.11 7.43
C GLU A 132 14.33 0.45 6.42
N ALA A 133 14.17 1.06 5.24
CA ALA A 133 13.37 0.54 4.15
C ALA A 133 13.91 -0.80 3.61
N ILE A 134 15.23 -0.92 3.44
CA ILE A 134 15.88 -2.18 3.04
C ILE A 134 15.64 -3.26 4.10
N ALA A 135 15.82 -2.92 5.39
CA ALA A 135 15.57 -3.86 6.48
C ALA A 135 14.11 -4.34 6.52
N ALA A 136 13.14 -3.45 6.29
CA ALA A 136 11.72 -3.81 6.20
C ALA A 136 11.44 -4.73 5.00
N LEU A 137 12.02 -4.45 3.84
CA LEU A 137 11.91 -5.30 2.65
C LEU A 137 12.48 -6.70 2.88
N ASP A 138 13.58 -6.82 3.63
CA ASP A 138 14.20 -8.11 3.97
C ASP A 138 13.41 -8.88 5.05
N GLU A 139 12.87 -8.19 6.04
CA GLU A 139 12.07 -8.80 7.10
C GLU A 139 10.76 -9.39 6.58
N PHE A 140 10.12 -8.71 5.63
CA PHE A 140 8.77 -9.05 5.15
C PHE A 140 8.74 -9.62 3.73
N ALA A 141 9.90 -9.98 3.16
CA ALA A 141 10.00 -10.60 1.84
C ALA A 141 9.02 -11.78 1.70
N ASP A 142 8.19 -11.75 0.65
CA ASP A 142 7.25 -12.81 0.34
C ASP A 142 7.31 -13.19 -1.15
N ASP A 143 7.57 -14.47 -1.40
CA ASP A 143 7.69 -15.04 -2.75
C ASP A 143 6.34 -15.55 -3.30
N GLY A 144 5.26 -15.49 -2.51
CA GLY A 144 3.91 -15.95 -2.88
C GLY A 144 2.92 -14.86 -3.28
N SER A 145 3.35 -13.60 -3.40
CA SER A 145 2.46 -12.45 -3.56
C SER A 145 1.96 -12.23 -5.00
N LEU A 146 0.94 -11.38 -5.17
CA LEU A 146 0.40 -10.98 -6.47
C LEU A 146 1.44 -10.21 -7.30
N PRO A 147 1.32 -10.15 -8.65
CA PRO A 147 2.26 -9.41 -9.49
C PRO A 147 2.49 -7.97 -9.05
N LEU A 148 1.44 -7.24 -8.64
CA LEU A 148 1.56 -5.87 -8.13
C LEU A 148 2.45 -5.78 -6.88
N SER A 149 2.25 -6.68 -5.91
CA SER A 149 3.06 -6.73 -4.69
C SER A 149 4.51 -7.10 -5.01
N MET A 150 4.73 -8.07 -5.90
CA MET A 150 6.06 -8.46 -6.36
C MET A 150 6.76 -7.34 -7.14
N TYR A 151 6.03 -6.60 -7.97
CA TYR A 151 6.49 -5.42 -8.67
C TYR A 151 6.97 -4.37 -7.68
N LYS A 152 6.12 -3.97 -6.72
CA LYS A 152 6.47 -2.97 -5.70
C LYS A 152 7.72 -3.33 -4.91
N GLN A 153 7.78 -4.57 -4.41
CA GLN A 153 8.94 -5.06 -3.66
C GLN A 153 10.21 -5.04 -4.52
N SER A 154 10.13 -5.53 -5.76
CA SER A 154 11.28 -5.59 -6.66
C SER A 154 11.72 -4.20 -7.10
N ALA A 155 10.78 -3.29 -7.38
CA ALA A 155 11.07 -1.92 -7.78
C ALA A 155 11.76 -1.16 -6.65
N ALA A 156 11.23 -1.24 -5.44
CA ALA A 156 11.81 -0.61 -4.26
C ALA A 156 13.23 -1.12 -3.98
N ARG A 157 13.43 -2.45 -3.98
CA ARG A 157 14.75 -3.07 -3.80
C ARG A 157 15.72 -2.60 -4.87
N ALA A 158 15.32 -2.61 -6.14
CA ALA A 158 16.18 -2.21 -7.24
C ALA A 158 16.71 -0.79 -7.07
N ILE A 159 15.82 0.16 -6.78
CA ILE A 159 16.18 1.58 -6.68
C ILE A 159 17.02 1.84 -5.43
N LEU A 160 16.65 1.28 -4.28
CA LEU A 160 17.42 1.42 -3.05
C LEU A 160 18.83 0.85 -3.20
N LEU A 161 18.96 -0.37 -3.74
CA LEU A 161 20.27 -1.00 -3.95
C LEU A 161 21.14 -0.23 -4.94
N ALA A 162 20.54 0.37 -5.98
CA ALA A 162 21.26 1.24 -6.90
C ALA A 162 21.77 2.53 -6.23
N ARG A 163 21.05 3.03 -5.21
CA ARG A 163 21.43 4.22 -4.43
C ARG A 163 22.42 3.91 -3.30
N THR A 164 22.60 2.64 -2.94
CA THR A 164 23.55 2.18 -1.90
C THR A 164 24.71 1.36 -2.48
N ASP A 165 25.16 1.67 -3.70
CA ASP A 165 26.31 1.06 -4.38
C ASP A 165 26.27 -0.48 -4.54
N ARG A 166 25.07 -1.09 -4.58
CA ARG A 166 24.84 -2.54 -4.79
C ARG A 166 24.30 -2.82 -6.18
N GLU A 167 24.95 -2.28 -7.20
CA GLU A 167 24.45 -2.24 -8.58
C GLU A 167 24.11 -3.61 -9.18
N SER A 168 24.95 -4.62 -8.95
CA SER A 168 24.74 -5.96 -9.51
C SER A 168 23.45 -6.61 -9.00
N GLU A 169 23.14 -6.43 -7.72
CA GLU A 169 21.90 -6.87 -7.09
C GLU A 169 20.72 -6.01 -7.55
N ALA A 170 20.91 -4.69 -7.65
CA ALA A 170 19.90 -3.76 -8.15
C ALA A 170 19.37 -4.17 -9.53
N ARG A 171 20.26 -4.60 -10.44
CA ARG A 171 19.90 -5.09 -11.79
C ARG A 171 18.97 -6.30 -11.75
N ILE A 172 19.22 -7.24 -10.84
CA ILE A 172 18.40 -8.46 -10.72
C ILE A 172 16.96 -8.06 -10.34
N PHE A 173 16.81 -7.20 -9.34
CA PHE A 173 15.50 -6.74 -8.90
C PHE A 173 14.81 -5.83 -9.93
N ALA A 174 15.55 -4.97 -10.65
CA ALA A 174 14.99 -4.14 -11.70
C ALA A 174 14.36 -4.98 -12.82
N ARG A 175 15.07 -6.04 -13.26
CA ARG A 175 14.55 -6.99 -14.25
C ARG A 175 13.32 -7.73 -13.73
N ARG A 176 13.32 -8.16 -12.47
CA ARG A 176 12.15 -8.80 -11.85
C ARG A 176 10.95 -7.86 -11.84
N ALA A 177 11.13 -6.60 -11.45
CA ALA A 177 10.06 -5.60 -11.47
C ALA A 177 9.47 -5.42 -12.88
N LEU A 178 10.31 -5.24 -13.90
CA LEU A 178 9.86 -5.09 -15.29
C LEU A 178 9.11 -6.34 -15.81
N VAL A 179 9.53 -7.54 -15.41
CA VAL A 179 8.80 -8.78 -15.72
C VAL A 179 7.42 -8.78 -15.07
N GLU A 180 7.32 -8.44 -13.79
CA GLU A 180 6.03 -8.41 -13.08
C GLU A 180 5.08 -7.33 -13.65
N ALA A 181 5.61 -6.16 -14.01
CA ALA A 181 4.86 -5.11 -14.69
C ALA A 181 4.32 -5.54 -16.07
N SER A 182 5.03 -6.44 -16.76
CA SER A 182 4.62 -6.94 -18.09
C SER A 182 3.57 -8.06 -18.04
N ARG A 183 3.21 -8.57 -16.85
CA ARG A 183 2.27 -9.69 -16.73
C ARG A 183 0.85 -9.29 -17.10
N THR A 184 0.19 -10.14 -17.88
CA THR A 184 -1.22 -10.02 -18.25
C THR A 184 -2.13 -10.97 -17.47
N THR A 185 -1.56 -11.77 -16.56
CA THR A 185 -2.29 -12.68 -15.68
C THR A 185 -1.61 -12.82 -14.32
N SER A 186 -2.43 -12.85 -13.27
CA SER A 186 -2.02 -13.05 -11.87
C SER A 186 -1.68 -14.51 -11.56
N GLY A 187 -1.99 -15.44 -12.46
CA GLY A 187 -1.88 -16.88 -12.21
C GLY A 187 -3.06 -17.47 -11.43
N MET A 188 -4.01 -16.66 -10.96
CA MET A 188 -5.22 -17.15 -10.32
C MET A 188 -6.26 -17.61 -11.33
N ARG A 189 -6.63 -18.90 -11.28
CA ARG A 189 -7.56 -19.54 -12.21
C ARG A 189 -8.91 -18.81 -12.36
N TYR A 190 -9.47 -18.32 -11.24
CA TYR A 190 -10.81 -17.72 -11.21
C TYR A 190 -10.79 -16.18 -11.26
N HIS A 191 -9.62 -15.57 -11.05
CA HIS A 191 -9.45 -14.11 -10.97
C HIS A 191 -8.14 -13.67 -11.65
N PRO A 192 -7.96 -13.94 -12.96
CA PRO A 192 -6.69 -13.75 -13.65
C PRO A 192 -6.23 -12.28 -13.69
N GLY A 193 -7.14 -11.31 -13.55
CA GLY A 193 -6.81 -9.88 -13.54
C GLY A 193 -6.50 -9.29 -12.16
N VAL A 194 -6.70 -10.01 -11.06
CA VAL A 194 -6.52 -9.44 -9.72
C VAL A 194 -5.04 -9.25 -9.40
N GLY A 195 -4.66 -8.02 -9.01
CA GLY A 195 -3.31 -7.68 -8.60
C GLY A 195 -2.32 -7.61 -9.76
N LEU A 196 -2.78 -7.27 -10.97
CA LEU A 196 -1.92 -6.86 -12.07
C LEU A 196 -1.41 -5.43 -11.85
N VAL A 197 -0.37 -5.06 -12.59
CA VAL A 197 0.17 -3.70 -12.65
C VAL A 197 -0.50 -3.01 -13.85
N ASP A 198 -1.43 -2.09 -13.60
CA ASP A 198 -2.20 -1.45 -14.66
C ASP A 198 -1.62 -0.09 -15.10
N ASP A 199 -1.04 0.68 -14.16
CA ASP A 199 -0.50 2.03 -14.40
C ASP A 199 0.77 2.24 -13.54
N PRO A 200 1.93 1.70 -13.95
CA PRO A 200 3.17 1.93 -13.24
C PRO A 200 3.59 3.40 -13.34
N ASP A 201 4.18 3.93 -12.26
CA ASP A 201 4.73 5.29 -12.26
C ASP A 201 5.79 5.42 -13.38
N PRO A 202 5.61 6.30 -14.38
CA PRO A 202 6.53 6.40 -15.50
C PRO A 202 7.96 6.75 -15.09
N GLN A 203 8.15 7.57 -14.05
CA GLN A 203 9.49 7.93 -13.57
C GLN A 203 10.18 6.72 -12.95
N MET A 204 9.42 5.91 -12.22
CA MET A 204 9.92 4.67 -11.64
C MET A 204 10.25 3.65 -12.72
N GLU A 205 9.40 3.52 -13.75
CA GLU A 205 9.66 2.63 -14.88
C GLU A 205 10.94 3.02 -15.63
N ASP A 206 11.12 4.30 -15.94
CA ASP A 206 12.35 4.82 -16.56
C ASP A 206 13.60 4.53 -15.71
N GLU A 207 13.50 4.71 -14.39
CA GLU A 207 14.59 4.41 -13.47
C GLU A 207 14.93 2.90 -13.46
N LEU A 208 13.92 2.02 -13.44
CA LEU A 208 14.11 0.57 -13.50
C LEU A 208 14.74 0.13 -14.82
N ILE A 209 14.32 0.70 -15.95
CA ILE A 209 14.91 0.44 -17.26
C ILE A 209 16.39 0.85 -17.27
N ARG A 210 16.72 2.01 -16.71
CA ARG A 210 18.10 2.49 -16.59
C ARG A 210 18.95 1.53 -15.76
N ILE A 211 18.45 1.13 -14.57
CA ILE A 211 19.15 0.19 -13.69
C ILE A 211 19.37 -1.15 -14.42
N ALA A 212 18.34 -1.70 -15.07
CA ALA A 212 18.41 -3.01 -15.73
C ALA A 212 19.39 -3.08 -16.93
N ARG A 213 19.67 -1.93 -17.57
CA ARG A 213 20.49 -1.80 -18.78
C ARG A 213 21.97 -1.46 -18.54
N TYR A 214 22.37 -1.06 -17.34
CA TYR A 214 23.78 -0.76 -17.07
C TYR A 214 24.64 -2.03 -17.24
N GLU A 215 25.46 -2.07 -18.30
CA GLU A 215 26.48 -3.10 -18.51
C GLU A 215 27.73 -2.70 -17.72
N ASP A 216 28.36 -3.66 -17.04
CA ASP A 216 29.66 -3.46 -16.40
C ASP A 216 30.69 -3.07 -17.48
N GLY A 217 31.23 -1.86 -17.38
CA GLY A 217 32.37 -1.40 -18.18
C GLY A 217 33.68 -2.02 -17.72
#